data_AF-A0A4Y2KUA7-F1
#
_entry.id   AF-A0A4Y2KUA7-F1
#
_cell.length_a   1.000
_cell.length_b   1.000
_cell.length_c   1.000
_cell.angle_alpha   90.00
_cell.angle_beta   90.00
_cell.angle_gamma   90.00
#
_symmetry.space_group_name_H-M   'P 1'
#
loop_
_entity.id
_entity.type
_entity.pdbx_description
1 polymer ?
#
loop_
_entity_poly.entity_id
_entity_poly.type
_entity_poly.pdbx_seq_one_letter_code
_entity_poly.pdbx_strand_id
1 'polypeptide(L)'
;MKVLKPQTLSLGDGCEFIGTVVHELGHALGLYHEHQRSDRDNYINVYGKNVAAGLIHGFNKTDPVDELKLVKYDYTSIMHYGEYDFSKQAEDHGGQRWKDETSRTLR
;
A
#
# COMPACT_ATOMS: atom_id res chain seq x y z
N MET A 1 -9.90 29.55 17.46
CA MET A 1 -9.45 28.46 16.55
C MET A 1 -8.98 27.30 17.42
N LYS A 2 -9.61 26.12 17.35
CA LYS A 2 -9.05 24.92 17.99
C LYS A 2 -7.90 24.45 17.09
N VAL A 3 -6.68 24.48 17.59
CA VAL A 3 -5.58 23.76 16.94
C VAL A 3 -5.85 22.28 17.20
N LEU A 4 -6.07 21.50 16.15
CA LEU A 4 -6.16 20.05 16.25
C LEU A 4 -4.80 19.51 16.71
N LYS A 5 -4.80 18.36 17.39
CA LYS A 5 -3.53 17.73 17.78
C LYS A 5 -2.66 17.48 16.54
N PRO A 6 -1.33 17.61 16.63
CA PRO A 6 -0.45 17.26 15.52
C PRO A 6 -0.69 15.81 15.08
N GLN A 7 -0.66 15.57 13.77
CA GLN A 7 -0.64 14.24 13.18
C GLN A 7 0.82 13.84 12.97
N THR A 8 1.30 12.86 13.74
CA THR A 8 2.67 12.38 13.67
C THR A 8 2.86 11.44 12.49
N LEU A 9 3.91 11.65 11.70
CA LEU A 9 4.42 10.70 10.70
C LEU A 9 5.75 10.14 11.21
N SER A 10 5.97 8.83 11.02
CA SER A 10 7.20 8.16 11.44
C SER A 10 8.06 7.82 10.24
N LEU A 11 9.24 8.43 10.16
CA LEU A 11 10.27 8.13 9.15
C LEU A 11 11.50 7.61 9.89
N GLY A 12 11.55 6.30 10.11
CA GLY A 12 12.71 5.64 10.73
C GLY A 12 13.81 5.33 9.71
N ASP A 13 14.89 4.74 10.20
CA ASP A 13 16.01 4.28 9.37
C ASP A 13 15.52 3.40 8.22
N GLY A 14 15.85 3.78 6.98
CA GLY A 14 15.41 3.08 5.76
C GLY A 14 14.08 3.58 5.19
N CYS A 15 13.43 4.56 5.82
CA CYS A 15 12.21 5.21 5.32
C CYS A 15 12.45 6.62 4.76
N GLU A 16 13.70 7.09 4.71
CA GLU A 16 14.03 8.47 4.32
C GLU A 16 13.95 8.74 2.80
N PHE A 17 13.65 7.72 2.00
CA PHE A 17 13.52 7.85 0.54
C PHE A 17 12.33 8.74 0.18
N ILE A 18 12.50 9.61 -0.83
CA ILE A 18 11.46 10.54 -1.29
C ILE A 18 10.12 9.83 -1.53
N GLY A 19 10.15 8.65 -2.18
CA GLY A 19 8.93 7.87 -2.42
C GLY A 19 8.21 7.44 -1.14
N THR A 20 8.96 7.03 -0.11
CA THR A 20 8.39 6.68 1.21
C THR A 20 7.81 7.92 1.89
N VAL A 21 8.53 9.05 1.88
CA VAL A 21 8.01 10.30 2.47
C VAL A 21 6.70 10.73 1.81
N VAL A 22 6.60 10.64 0.48
CA VAL A 22 5.38 10.98 -0.25
C VAL A 22 4.25 10.00 0.05
N HIS A 23 4.55 8.70 0.19
CA HIS A 23 3.58 7.68 0.60
C HIS A 23 2.95 8.01 1.98
N GLU A 24 3.79 8.31 2.98
CA GLU A 24 3.31 8.66 4.32
C GLU A 24 2.52 9.98 4.34
N LEU A 25 2.92 10.95 3.51
CA LEU A 25 2.12 12.17 3.31
C LEU A 25 0.76 11.87 2.65
N GLY A 26 0.69 10.88 1.75
CA GLY A 26 -0.57 10.39 1.19
C GLY A 26 -1.52 9.88 2.27
N HIS A 27 -1.01 9.07 3.20
CA HIS A 27 -1.77 8.66 4.39
C HIS A 27 -2.20 9.85 5.24
N ALA A 28 -1.34 10.86 5.39
CA ALA A 28 -1.70 12.06 6.15
C ALA A 28 -2.84 12.88 5.52
N LEU A 29 -2.97 12.83 4.20
CA LEU A 29 -4.09 13.43 3.46
C LEU A 29 -5.37 12.58 3.47
N GLY A 30 -5.30 11.34 3.99
CA GLY A 30 -6.44 10.43 4.08
C GLY A 30 -6.51 9.38 2.98
N LEU A 31 -5.42 9.13 2.24
CA LEU A 31 -5.38 8.05 1.26
C LEU A 31 -5.10 6.70 1.93
N TYR A 32 -5.92 5.70 1.61
CA TYR A 32 -5.63 4.28 1.90
C TYR A 32 -4.72 3.68 0.83
N HIS A 33 -4.24 2.45 1.05
CA HIS A 33 -3.48 1.76 0.00
C HIS A 33 -4.37 1.40 -1.19
N GLU A 34 -3.85 1.49 -2.40
CA GLU A 34 -4.64 1.23 -3.63
C GLU A 34 -5.18 -0.21 -3.66
N HIS A 35 -4.39 -1.19 -3.17
CA HIS A 35 -4.82 -2.59 -3.08
C HIS A 35 -5.90 -2.84 -2.02
N GLN A 36 -6.21 -1.87 -1.17
CA GLN A 36 -7.29 -1.98 -0.19
C GLN A 36 -8.65 -1.57 -0.76
N ARG A 37 -8.71 -0.96 -1.95
CA ARG A 37 -9.98 -0.60 -2.58
C ARG A 37 -10.98 -1.76 -2.58
N SER A 38 -12.24 -1.48 -2.33
CA SER A 38 -13.30 -2.48 -2.28
C SER A 38 -13.50 -3.23 -3.60
N ASP A 39 -13.11 -2.63 -4.74
CA ASP A 39 -13.13 -3.22 -6.09
C ASP A 39 -11.80 -3.87 -6.53
N ARG A 40 -10.78 -3.96 -5.65
CA ARG A 40 -9.44 -4.46 -6.01
C ARG A 40 -9.43 -5.88 -6.60
N ASP A 41 -10.38 -6.73 -6.24
CA ASP A 41 -10.48 -8.10 -6.74
C ASP A 41 -10.85 -8.18 -8.24
N ASN A 42 -11.23 -7.06 -8.87
CA ASN A 42 -11.38 -6.96 -10.34
C ASN A 42 -10.05 -6.72 -11.07
N TYR A 43 -8.98 -6.38 -10.33
CA TYR A 43 -7.73 -5.89 -10.89
C TYR A 43 -6.51 -6.72 -10.48
N ILE A 44 -6.52 -7.23 -9.24
CA ILE A 44 -5.43 -8.00 -8.66
C ILE A 44 -5.93 -9.25 -7.93
N ASN A 45 -5.05 -10.25 -7.81
CA ASN A 45 -5.23 -11.39 -6.92
C ASN A 45 -4.30 -11.25 -5.70
N VAL A 46 -4.86 -11.44 -4.50
CA VAL A 46 -4.06 -11.49 -3.25
C VAL A 46 -3.90 -12.95 -2.81
N TYR A 47 -2.69 -13.48 -2.87
CA TYR A 47 -2.39 -14.85 -2.44
C TYR A 47 -2.09 -14.91 -0.94
N GLY A 48 -3.10 -14.73 -0.09
CA GLY A 48 -2.93 -14.69 1.38
C GLY A 48 -2.18 -15.88 2.03
N LYS A 49 -2.05 -17.03 1.34
CA LYS A 49 -1.20 -18.16 1.77
C LYS A 49 0.30 -17.85 1.74
N ASN A 50 0.72 -16.90 0.91
CA ASN A 50 2.09 -16.48 0.72
C ASN A 50 2.45 -15.27 1.62
N VAL A 51 1.47 -14.58 2.20
CA VAL A 51 1.69 -13.49 3.16
C VAL A 51 2.25 -14.01 4.48
N ALA A 52 3.29 -13.35 5.01
CA ALA A 52 3.93 -13.68 6.27
C ALA A 52 2.93 -13.72 7.45
N ALA A 53 3.17 -14.63 8.38
CA ALA A 53 2.25 -14.88 9.49
C ALA A 53 2.01 -13.60 10.30
N GLY A 54 0.73 -13.30 10.56
CA GLY A 54 0.31 -12.10 11.29
C GLY A 54 0.13 -10.83 10.45
N LEU A 55 0.58 -10.80 9.19
CA LEU A 55 0.54 -9.58 8.36
C LEU A 55 -0.65 -9.51 7.38
N ILE A 56 -1.47 -10.57 7.32
CA ILE A 56 -2.61 -10.64 6.40
C ILE A 56 -3.63 -9.49 6.56
N HIS A 57 -3.72 -8.91 7.75
CA HIS A 57 -4.61 -7.79 8.02
C HIS A 57 -4.26 -6.53 7.19
N GLY A 58 -3.01 -6.37 6.76
CA GLY A 58 -2.59 -5.28 5.86
C GLY A 58 -3.21 -5.37 4.45
N PHE A 59 -3.84 -6.49 4.11
CA PHE A 59 -4.52 -6.71 2.83
C PHE A 59 -6.05 -6.62 2.94
N ASN A 60 -6.58 -6.24 4.11
CA ASN A 60 -8.02 -6.02 4.28
C ASN A 60 -8.51 -4.90 3.36
N LYS A 61 -9.70 -5.09 2.77
CA LYS A 61 -10.32 -4.04 1.97
C LYS A 61 -10.89 -2.95 2.86
N THR A 62 -10.87 -1.72 2.38
CA THR A 62 -11.61 -0.60 2.95
C THR A 62 -13.12 -0.80 2.74
N ASP A 63 -13.92 -0.16 3.60
CA ASP A 63 -15.37 -0.15 3.42
C ASP A 63 -15.71 0.78 2.24
N PRO A 64 -16.56 0.35 1.28
CA PRO A 64 -17.02 1.21 0.18
C PRO A 64 -17.55 2.58 0.61
N VAL A 65 -18.09 2.73 1.83
CA VAL A 65 -18.58 4.02 2.36
C VAL A 65 -17.46 5.03 2.63
N ASP A 66 -16.26 4.53 2.93
CA ASP A 66 -15.08 5.34 3.24
C ASP A 66 -14.23 5.65 2.00
N GLU A 67 -14.65 5.16 0.82
CA GLU A 67 -13.88 5.24 -0.42
C GLU A 67 -14.35 6.34 -1.37
N LEU A 68 -13.40 7.13 -1.86
CA LEU A 68 -13.64 8.10 -2.94
C LEU A 68 -13.00 7.62 -4.25
N LYS A 69 -13.76 6.85 -5.04
CA LYS A 69 -13.29 6.31 -6.33
C LYS A 69 -13.43 7.31 -7.49
N LEU A 70 -12.69 8.41 -7.45
CA LEU A 70 -12.71 9.41 -8.53
C LEU A 70 -11.95 8.94 -9.79
N VAL A 71 -11.06 7.98 -9.64
CA VAL A 71 -10.16 7.49 -10.70
C VAL A 71 -10.20 5.97 -10.82
N LYS A 72 -9.78 5.47 -11.99
CA LYS A 72 -9.58 4.04 -12.23
C LYS A 72 -8.51 3.48 -11.30
N TYR A 73 -8.51 2.16 -11.11
CA TYR A 73 -7.46 1.47 -10.36
C TYR A 73 -6.10 1.75 -10.97
N ASP A 74 -5.12 2.15 -10.14
CA ASP A 74 -3.77 2.53 -10.59
C ASP A 74 -2.69 1.59 -10.02
N TYR A 75 -2.21 0.67 -10.85
CA TYR A 75 -1.12 -0.25 -10.51
C TYR A 75 0.20 0.46 -10.16
N THR A 76 0.39 1.69 -10.66
CA THR A 76 1.60 2.50 -10.44
C THR A 76 1.44 3.51 -9.32
N SER A 77 0.31 3.48 -8.60
CA SER A 77 0.05 4.37 -7.48
C SER A 77 1.16 4.24 -6.44
N ILE A 78 1.65 5.38 -5.96
CA ILE A 78 2.60 5.43 -4.85
C ILE A 78 2.03 4.79 -3.57
N MET A 79 0.71 4.62 -3.50
CA MET A 79 -0.03 3.97 -2.41
C MET A 79 -0.26 2.47 -2.64
N HIS A 80 0.21 1.88 -3.74
CA HIS A 80 0.06 0.45 -4.01
C HIS A 80 1.23 -0.36 -3.40
N TYR A 81 0.93 -1.48 -2.74
CA TYR A 81 1.97 -2.43 -2.31
C TYR A 81 2.68 -3.07 -3.50
N GLY A 82 3.97 -3.35 -3.36
CA GLY A 82 4.71 -4.16 -4.31
C GLY A 82 4.24 -5.63 -4.30
N GLU A 83 4.50 -6.34 -5.39
CA GLU A 83 4.10 -7.75 -5.57
C GLU A 83 4.54 -8.66 -4.42
N TYR A 84 5.68 -8.38 -3.79
CA TYR A 84 6.30 -9.21 -2.78
C TYR A 84 6.25 -8.60 -1.37
N ASP A 85 5.56 -7.47 -1.20
CA ASP A 85 5.44 -6.83 0.10
C ASP A 85 4.80 -7.80 1.10
N PHE A 86 5.52 -8.03 2.21
CA PHE A 86 5.11 -8.94 3.28
C PHE A 86 5.00 -10.43 2.89
N SER A 87 5.63 -10.86 1.79
CA SER A 87 5.68 -12.28 1.41
C SER A 87 6.53 -13.12 2.38
N LYS A 88 6.18 -14.41 2.54
CA LYS A 88 6.95 -15.40 3.32
C LYS A 88 8.29 -15.72 2.70
N GLN A 89 8.41 -15.57 1.38
CA GLN A 89 9.66 -15.79 0.67
C GLN A 89 10.35 -14.45 0.51
N ALA A 90 11.39 -14.22 1.30
CA ALA A 90 12.36 -13.18 1.02
C ALA A 90 13.23 -13.65 -0.15
N GLU A 91 12.66 -13.70 -1.36
CA GLU A 91 13.51 -13.64 -2.54
C GLU A 91 14.03 -12.20 -2.61
N ASP A 92 15.36 -12.07 -2.57
CA ASP A 92 16.08 -10.81 -2.71
C ASP A 92 15.81 -10.20 -4.09
N HIS A 93 14.64 -9.60 -4.25
CA HIS A 93 14.29 -8.73 -5.37
C HIS A 93 14.84 -7.33 -5.04
N GLY A 94 16.16 -7.26 -4.97
CA GLY A 94 16.94 -6.16 -4.42
C GLY A 94 16.38 -4.77 -4.73
N GLY A 95 15.91 -4.09 -3.69
CA GLY A 95 15.81 -2.62 -3.61
C GLY A 95 15.06 -1.90 -4.73
N GLN A 96 14.25 -2.59 -5.54
CA GLN A 96 13.57 -2.01 -6.70
C GLN A 96 12.06 -2.04 -6.49
N ARG A 97 11.62 -1.32 -5.45
CA ARG A 97 10.20 -1.08 -5.06
C ARG A 97 9.30 -0.55 -6.20
N TRP A 98 9.87 -0.17 -7.35
CA TRP A 98 9.17 0.58 -8.42
C TRP A 98 9.49 0.09 -9.84
N LYS A 99 9.89 -1.18 -10.05
CA LYS A 99 10.28 -1.67 -11.40
C LYS A 99 9.36 -2.71 -12.02
N ASP A 100 8.33 -3.18 -11.33
CA ASP A 100 7.30 -4.00 -11.95
C ASP A 100 6.01 -3.18 -12.13
N GLU A 101 5.84 -2.64 -13.33
CA GLU A 101 4.71 -1.79 -13.71
C GLU A 101 3.45 -2.60 -14.08
N THR A 102 3.46 -3.93 -13.92
CA THR A 102 2.43 -4.81 -14.52
C THR A 102 1.89 -5.90 -13.60
N SER A 103 2.34 -5.98 -12.35
CA SER A 103 1.97 -7.11 -11.50
C SER A 103 0.49 -7.10 -11.13
N ARG A 104 -0.24 -8.10 -11.66
CA ARG A 104 -1.66 -8.36 -11.37
C ARG A 104 -1.86 -9.14 -10.07
N THR A 105 -0.82 -9.25 -9.27
CA THR A 105 -0.75 -10.20 -8.17
C THR A 105 0.02 -9.59 -7.00
N LEU A 106 -0.54 -9.75 -5.79
CA LEU A 106 0.21 -9.62 -4.56
C LEU A 106 0.45 -11.04 -4.01
N ARG A 107 1.73 -11.42 -3.87
CA ARG A 107 2.17 -12.77 -3.47
C ARG A 107 2.34 -12.86 -1.96
#